data_AF-A0A161XV40-F1
#
_entry.id   AF-A0A161XV40-F1
#
_cell.length_a   1.000
_cell.length_b   1.000
_cell.length_c   1.000
_cell.angle_alpha   90.00
_cell.angle_beta   90.00
_cell.angle_gamma   90.00
#
_symmetry.space_group_name_H-M   'P 1'
#
loop_
_entity.id
_entity.type
_entity.pdbx_description
1 polymer ?
#
loop_
_entity_poly.entity_id
_entity_poly.type
_entity_poly.pdbx_seq_one_letter_code
_entity_poly.pdbx_strand_id
1 'polypeptide(L)'
;MQIVLRPATEVDKPYLLALRKQTMTEHLERQGIFLSNEAHLSRLEDHYKCSHLILIDNNKVGTLKYLQTQDRLEIMQLQISPKYQGLGLGTAVIKYIVTQTAHLPTYLTVLKDNPAKHLYEQLGFIITSEDEYEFHMVLPASSP
;
A
#
# COMPACT_ATOMS: atom_id res chain seq x y z
N MET A 1 10.60 14.07 10.54
CA MET A 1 9.60 13.03 10.29
C MET A 1 10.26 11.68 10.45
N GLN A 2 9.96 11.01 11.56
CA GLN A 2 10.43 9.66 11.85
C GLN A 2 9.37 8.67 11.39
N ILE A 3 9.73 7.77 10.47
CA ILE A 3 8.85 6.71 9.97
C ILE A 3 9.26 5.40 10.63
N VAL A 4 8.29 4.68 11.20
CA VAL A 4 8.47 3.33 11.73
C VAL A 4 7.40 2.42 11.13
N LEU A 5 7.84 1.30 10.57
CA LEU A 5 6.97 0.21 10.11
C LEU A 5 6.98 -0.88 11.18
N ARG A 6 5.90 -0.98 11.96
CA ARG A 6 5.76 -2.00 13.00
C ARG A 6 4.97 -3.18 12.45
N PRO A 7 5.45 -4.43 12.51
CA PRO A 7 4.65 -5.60 12.17
C PRO A 7 3.30 -5.58 12.90
N ALA A 8 2.21 -5.79 12.16
CA ALA A 8 0.88 -5.86 12.73
C ALA A 8 0.73 -7.14 13.56
N THR A 9 -0.12 -7.06 14.58
CA THR A 9 -0.44 -8.17 15.49
C THR A 9 -1.96 -8.34 15.55
N GLU A 10 -2.45 -9.48 16.03
CA GLU A 10 -3.91 -9.76 16.07
C GLU A 10 -4.75 -8.63 16.69
N VAL A 11 -4.22 -7.92 17.69
CA VAL A 11 -4.91 -6.77 18.32
C VAL A 11 -5.12 -5.58 17.37
N ASP A 12 -4.39 -5.52 16.26
CA ASP A 12 -4.48 -4.47 15.23
C ASP A 12 -5.54 -4.78 14.17
N LYS A 13 -6.05 -6.02 14.09
CA LYS A 13 -7.05 -6.42 13.07
C LYS A 13 -8.28 -5.52 13.03
N PRO A 14 -8.91 -5.14 14.15
CA PRO A 14 -10.06 -4.23 14.11
C PRO A 14 -9.72 -2.88 13.47
N TYR A 15 -8.54 -2.33 13.77
CA TYR A 15 -8.08 -1.08 13.18
C TYR A 15 -7.82 -1.21 11.68
N LEU A 16 -7.15 -2.28 11.27
CA LEU A 16 -6.82 -2.52 9.85
C LEU A 16 -8.07 -2.77 9.00
N LEU A 17 -9.05 -3.51 9.53
CA LEU A 17 -10.33 -3.71 8.84
C LEU A 17 -11.08 -2.40 8.67
N ALA A 18 -11.16 -1.59 9.73
CA ALA A 18 -11.80 -0.29 9.69
C ALA A 18 -11.11 0.65 8.69
N LEU A 19 -9.77 0.72 8.72
CA LEU A 19 -8.98 1.50 7.78
C LEU A 19 -9.22 1.06 6.34
N ARG A 20 -9.19 -0.25 6.07
CA ARG A 20 -9.43 -0.78 4.72
C ARG A 20 -10.78 -0.34 4.17
N LYS A 21 -11.85 -0.42 4.96
CA LYS A 21 -13.18 0.05 4.54
C LYS A 21 -13.18 1.55 4.25
N GLN A 22 -12.59 2.34 5.15
CA GLN A 22 -12.50 3.80 4.99
C GLN A 22 -11.73 4.22 3.73
N THR A 23 -10.74 3.45 3.29
CA THR A 23 -9.89 3.84 2.16
C THR A 23 -10.21 3.12 0.85
N MET A 24 -10.90 1.98 0.88
CA MET A 24 -11.14 1.17 -0.34
C MET A 24 -12.57 1.18 -0.82
N THR A 25 -13.56 1.30 0.06
CA THR A 25 -14.97 1.11 -0.33
C THR A 25 -15.35 2.07 -1.46
N GLU A 26 -15.09 3.37 -1.31
CA GLU A 26 -15.42 4.35 -2.35
C GLU A 26 -14.70 4.08 -3.69
N HIS A 27 -13.44 3.67 -3.67
CA HIS A 27 -12.70 3.36 -4.89
C HIS A 27 -13.24 2.12 -5.61
N LEU A 28 -13.63 1.09 -4.86
CA LEU A 28 -14.18 -0.15 -5.42
C LEU A 28 -15.60 0.08 -5.97
N GLU A 29 -16.45 0.81 -5.25
CA GLU A 29 -17.82 1.10 -5.67
C GLU A 29 -17.87 1.95 -6.95
N ARG A 30 -16.92 2.88 -7.13
CA ARG A 30 -16.76 3.64 -8.38
C ARG A 30 -16.46 2.75 -9.59
N GLN A 31 -15.89 1.57 -9.37
CA GLN A 31 -15.65 0.55 -10.40
C GLN A 31 -16.77 -0.51 -10.47
N GLY A 32 -17.89 -0.30 -9.78
CA GLY A 32 -19.00 -1.24 -9.71
C GLY A 32 -18.75 -2.45 -8.82
N ILE A 33 -17.68 -2.45 -8.02
CA ILE A 33 -17.30 -3.55 -7.13
C ILE A 33 -17.81 -3.27 -5.72
N PHE A 34 -18.86 -3.96 -5.31
CA PHE A 34 -19.46 -3.84 -3.97
C PHE A 34 -19.04 -5.03 -3.11
N LEU A 35 -18.13 -4.80 -2.16
CA LEU A 35 -17.64 -5.85 -1.27
C LEU A 35 -18.46 -5.95 0.02
N SER A 36 -18.78 -7.18 0.42
CA SER A 36 -19.33 -7.44 1.75
C SER A 36 -18.27 -7.23 2.85
N ASN A 37 -18.72 -7.17 4.10
CA ASN A 37 -17.82 -7.12 5.25
C ASN A 37 -16.87 -8.33 5.29
N GLU A 38 -17.36 -9.51 4.96
CA GLU A 38 -16.63 -10.78 4.94
C GLU A 38 -15.59 -10.76 3.82
N ALA A 39 -15.90 -10.16 2.67
CA ALA A 39 -14.93 -9.96 1.60
C ALA A 39 -13.81 -8.98 2.02
N HIS A 40 -14.14 -7.90 2.73
CA HIS A 40 -13.10 -7.03 3.32
C HIS A 40 -12.23 -7.75 4.34
N LEU A 41 -12.82 -8.60 5.18
CA LEU A 41 -12.11 -9.41 6.16
C LEU A 41 -11.18 -10.44 5.48
N SER A 42 -11.67 -11.15 4.47
CA SER A 42 -10.86 -12.09 3.67
C SER A 42 -9.62 -11.40 3.08
N ARG A 43 -9.78 -10.19 2.53
CA ARG A 43 -8.65 -9.39 1.99
C ARG A 43 -7.70 -8.87 3.07
N LEU A 44 -8.18 -8.68 4.29
CA LEU A 44 -7.31 -8.35 5.43
C LEU A 44 -6.46 -9.56 5.81
N GLU A 45 -7.10 -10.72 5.97
CA GLU A 45 -6.47 -11.99 6.38
C GLU A 45 -5.47 -12.51 5.33
N ASP A 46 -5.75 -12.26 4.05
CA ASP A 46 -4.84 -12.59 2.96
C ASP A 46 -3.47 -11.92 3.18
N HIS A 47 -2.41 -12.75 3.24
CA HIS A 47 -1.05 -12.32 3.55
C HIS A 47 -0.94 -11.41 4.80
N TYR A 48 -1.79 -11.62 5.83
CA TYR A 48 -1.85 -10.75 7.01
C TYR A 48 -0.48 -10.51 7.66
N LYS A 49 0.36 -11.55 7.74
CA LYS A 49 1.72 -11.50 8.31
C LYS A 49 2.66 -10.48 7.63
N CYS A 50 2.33 -10.04 6.42
CA CYS A 50 3.07 -9.03 5.67
C CYS A 50 2.64 -7.59 6.02
N SER A 51 1.62 -7.43 6.85
CA SER A 51 1.05 -6.13 7.21
C SER A 51 1.89 -5.44 8.27
N HIS A 52 2.20 -4.17 8.03
CA HIS A 52 2.86 -3.29 8.99
C HIS A 52 1.96 -2.10 9.26
N LEU A 53 1.90 -1.66 10.52
CA LEU A 53 1.39 -0.34 10.85
C LEU A 53 2.41 0.71 10.45
N ILE A 54 1.92 1.81 9.89
CA ILE A 54 2.72 3.00 9.61
C ILE A 54 2.60 3.93 10.82
N LEU A 55 3.71 4.14 11.51
CA LEU A 55 3.83 5.14 12.57
C LEU A 55 4.69 6.30 12.06
N ILE A 56 4.17 7.52 12.12
CA ILE A 56 4.91 8.75 11.78
C ILE A 56 4.90 9.68 12.98
N ASP A 57 6.08 10.01 13.49
CA ASP A 57 6.25 10.83 14.70
C ASP A 57 5.34 10.32 15.85
N ASN A 58 5.36 9.01 16.09
CA ASN A 58 4.53 8.24 17.03
C ASN A 58 3.02 8.20 16.77
N ASN A 59 2.53 8.81 15.68
CA ASN A 59 1.13 8.73 15.29
C ASN A 59 0.90 7.52 14.38
N LYS A 60 -0.11 6.71 14.69
CA LYS A 60 -0.59 5.66 13.79
C LYS A 60 -1.33 6.27 12.61
N VAL A 61 -0.72 6.29 11.44
CA VAL A 61 -1.23 6.98 10.25
C VAL A 61 -1.83 6.06 9.19
N GLY A 62 -1.52 4.77 9.22
CA GLY A 62 -2.00 3.85 8.18
C GLY A 62 -1.41 2.45 8.26
N THR A 63 -1.44 1.76 7.13
CA THR A 63 -0.80 0.44 6.95
C THR A 63 -0.06 0.35 5.62
N LEU A 64 1.06 -0.38 5.65
CA LEU A 64 1.79 -0.84 4.48
C LEU A 64 1.84 -2.37 4.56
N LYS A 65 1.28 -3.05 3.57
CA LYS A 65 1.40 -4.51 3.40
C LYS A 65 2.39 -4.77 2.28
N TYR A 66 3.50 -5.44 2.58
CA TYR A 66 4.52 -5.74 1.60
C TYR A 66 5.19 -7.08 1.86
N LEU A 67 5.58 -7.75 0.79
CA LEU A 67 6.40 -8.96 0.81
C LEU A 67 7.78 -8.61 0.25
N GLN A 68 8.82 -8.87 1.02
CA GLN A 68 10.21 -8.75 0.57
C GLN A 68 10.81 -10.14 0.40
N THR A 69 11.35 -10.42 -0.78
CA THR A 69 12.13 -11.63 -1.07
C THR A 69 13.58 -11.24 -1.37
N GLN A 70 14.41 -12.22 -1.76
CA GLN A 70 15.78 -11.96 -2.19
C GLN A 70 15.84 -11.23 -3.55
N ASP A 71 14.79 -11.33 -4.36
CA ASP A 71 14.79 -10.85 -5.75
C ASP A 71 13.91 -9.62 -5.97
N ARG A 72 12.96 -9.33 -5.06
CA ARG A 72 12.02 -8.22 -5.22
C ARG A 72 11.42 -7.72 -3.92
N LEU A 73 10.93 -6.49 -3.95
CA LEU A 73 9.94 -5.96 -3.01
C LEU A 73 8.57 -5.93 -3.71
N GLU A 74 7.53 -6.42 -3.07
CA GLU A 74 6.15 -6.37 -3.58
C GLU A 74 5.25 -5.63 -2.58
N ILE A 75 4.76 -4.46 -2.96
CA ILE A 75 3.85 -3.66 -2.15
C ILE A 75 2.43 -4.03 -2.52
N MET A 76 1.78 -4.77 -1.63
CA MET A 76 0.41 -5.27 -1.81
C MET A 76 -0.64 -4.25 -1.42
N GLN A 77 -0.32 -3.36 -0.47
CA GLN A 77 -1.27 -2.38 0.03
C GLN A 77 -0.55 -1.18 0.65
N LEU A 78 -0.94 0.03 0.24
CA LEU A 78 -0.66 1.27 0.97
C LEU A 78 -1.99 1.94 1.30
N GLN A 79 -2.26 2.15 2.59
CA GLN A 79 -3.46 2.87 3.04
C GLN A 79 -3.07 3.89 4.09
N ILE A 80 -3.28 5.16 3.77
CA ILE A 80 -3.17 6.27 4.71
C ILE A 80 -4.58 6.63 5.18
N SER A 81 -4.78 6.76 6.48
CA SER A 81 -6.07 7.15 7.05
C SER A 81 -6.52 8.49 6.47
N PRO A 82 -7.82 8.68 6.14
CA PRO A 82 -8.31 9.90 5.50
C PRO A 82 -7.85 11.21 6.14
N LYS A 83 -7.77 11.26 7.47
CA LYS A 83 -7.28 12.44 8.22
C LYS A 83 -5.81 12.81 7.99
N TYR A 84 -5.03 11.94 7.34
CA TYR A 84 -3.61 12.14 7.06
C TYR A 84 -3.29 12.11 5.55
N GLN A 85 -4.31 12.05 4.69
CA GLN A 85 -4.15 12.11 3.25
C GLN A 85 -3.89 13.55 2.77
N GLY A 86 -3.33 13.71 1.57
CA GLY A 86 -2.99 15.03 1.01
C GLY A 86 -1.76 15.70 1.63
N LEU A 87 -1.13 15.08 2.64
CA LEU A 87 0.04 15.62 3.36
C LEU A 87 1.39 15.03 2.88
N GLY A 88 1.40 14.29 1.77
CA GLY A 88 2.61 13.64 1.25
C GLY A 88 3.11 12.42 2.04
N LEU A 89 2.36 11.94 3.05
CA LEU A 89 2.79 10.81 3.88
C LEU A 89 2.89 9.49 3.11
N GLY A 90 1.97 9.24 2.17
CA GLY A 90 2.06 8.05 1.30
C GLY A 90 3.36 8.04 0.51
N THR A 91 3.72 9.18 -0.09
CA THR A 91 4.98 9.36 -0.82
C THR A 91 6.19 9.12 0.08
N ALA A 92 6.16 9.66 1.31
CA ALA A 92 7.23 9.49 2.27
C ALA A 92 7.43 8.03 2.68
N VAL A 93 6.35 7.28 2.90
CA VAL A 93 6.38 5.86 3.26
C VAL A 93 6.94 5.01 2.13
N ILE A 94 6.51 5.25 0.88
CA ILE A 94 7.05 4.51 -0.28
C ILE A 94 8.54 4.81 -0.47
N LYS A 95 8.96 6.08 -0.39
CA LYS A 95 10.38 6.43 -0.46
C LYS A 95 11.18 5.73 0.65
N TYR A 96 10.66 5.72 1.87
CA TYR A 96 11.31 5.09 3.01
C TYR A 96 11.59 3.60 2.79
N ILE A 97 10.59 2.82 2.35
CA ILE A 97 10.79 1.38 2.13
C ILE A 97 11.67 1.12 0.90
N VAL A 98 11.47 1.85 -0.19
CA VAL A 98 12.26 1.72 -1.43
C VAL A 98 13.73 2.03 -1.19
N THR A 99 14.06 3.05 -0.39
CA THR A 99 15.46 3.37 -0.07
C THR A 99 16.14 2.24 0.69
N GLN A 100 15.42 1.52 1.56
CA GLN A 100 15.98 0.36 2.29
C GLN A 100 16.17 -0.86 1.40
N THR A 101 15.38 -0.96 0.33
CA THR A 101 15.42 -2.06 -0.64
C THR A 101 15.89 -1.61 -2.00
N ALA A 102 16.76 -0.58 -2.08
CA ALA A 102 17.13 0.06 -3.36
C ALA A 102 17.80 -0.89 -4.38
N HIS A 103 18.37 -1.99 -3.87
CA HIS A 103 18.98 -3.07 -4.66
C HIS A 103 17.94 -4.04 -5.27
N LEU A 104 16.66 -3.92 -4.90
CA LEU A 104 15.58 -4.77 -5.39
C LEU A 104 14.62 -3.97 -6.29
N PRO A 105 14.13 -4.55 -7.39
CA PRO A 105 12.97 -4.00 -8.07
C PRO A 105 11.76 -4.04 -7.14
N THR A 106 10.97 -2.97 -7.15
CA THR A 106 9.75 -2.85 -6.35
C THR A 106 8.51 -2.92 -7.23
N TYR A 107 7.61 -3.84 -6.94
CA TYR A 107 6.38 -4.06 -7.69
C TYR A 107 5.16 -3.65 -6.88
N LEU A 108 4.12 -3.20 -7.58
CA LEU A 108 2.79 -2.96 -7.03
C LEU A 108 1.73 -3.05 -8.11
N THR A 109 0.47 -3.15 -7.70
CA THR A 109 -0.68 -2.90 -8.56
C THR A 109 -1.48 -1.70 -8.06
N VAL A 110 -2.18 -1.03 -8.97
CA VAL A 110 -3.04 0.11 -8.64
C VAL A 110 -4.28 0.10 -9.53
N LEU A 111 -5.47 0.25 -8.92
CA LEU A 111 -6.72 0.38 -9.66
C LEU A 111 -6.65 1.55 -10.64
N LYS A 112 -7.21 1.39 -11.85
CA LYS A 112 -7.12 2.40 -12.93
C LYS A 112 -7.62 3.79 -12.53
N ASP A 113 -8.67 3.86 -11.71
CA ASP A 113 -9.27 5.12 -11.24
C ASP A 113 -8.71 5.61 -9.91
N ASN A 114 -7.70 4.95 -9.36
CA ASN A 114 -7.13 5.33 -8.09
C ASN A 114 -6.11 6.47 -8.27
N PRO A 115 -6.29 7.63 -7.61
CA PRO A 115 -5.38 8.78 -7.72
C PRO A 115 -3.95 8.46 -7.26
N ALA A 116 -3.73 7.38 -6.49
CA ALA A 116 -2.41 6.92 -6.11
C ALA A 116 -1.53 6.55 -7.31
N LYS A 117 -2.09 6.25 -8.49
CA LYS A 117 -1.33 6.03 -9.72
C LYS A 117 -0.35 7.18 -9.98
N HIS A 118 -0.82 8.43 -9.86
CA HIS A 118 0.01 9.60 -10.10
C HIS A 118 1.18 9.69 -9.10
N LEU A 119 0.93 9.32 -7.83
CA LEU A 119 1.99 9.24 -6.82
C LEU A 119 3.07 8.25 -7.23
N TYR A 120 2.69 7.06 -7.73
CA TYR A 120 3.67 6.04 -8.14
C TYR A 120 4.45 6.49 -9.38
N GLU A 121 3.80 7.09 -10.37
CA GLU A 121 4.47 7.65 -11.55
C GLU A 121 5.48 8.74 -11.18
N GLN A 122 5.12 9.65 -10.26
CA GLN A 122 6.03 10.69 -9.75
C GLN A 122 7.23 10.11 -8.97
N LEU A 123 7.09 8.90 -8.43
CA LEU A 123 8.18 8.18 -7.77
C LEU A 123 9.04 7.34 -8.74
N GLY A 124 8.75 7.38 -10.04
CA GLY A 124 9.50 6.68 -11.08
C GLY A 124 9.03 5.25 -11.34
N PHE A 125 7.87 4.84 -10.78
CA PHE A 125 7.26 3.57 -11.17
C PHE A 125 6.76 3.67 -12.61
N ILE A 126 7.01 2.62 -13.40
CA ILE A 126 6.56 2.48 -14.77
C ILE A 126 5.54 1.35 -14.88
N ILE A 127 4.56 1.50 -15.77
CA ILE A 127 3.57 0.46 -16.06
C ILE A 127 4.24 -0.65 -16.89
N THR A 128 4.13 -1.90 -16.46
CA THR A 128 4.67 -3.07 -17.19
C THR A 128 3.58 -3.86 -17.88
N SER A 129 2.37 -3.86 -17.33
CA SER A 129 1.19 -4.51 -17.87
C SER A 129 -0.07 -3.92 -17.23
N GLU A 130 -1.23 -4.27 -17.75
CA GLU A 130 -2.53 -3.96 -17.15
C GLU A 130 -3.49 -5.12 -17.38
N ASP A 131 -4.50 -5.22 -16.52
CA ASP A 131 -5.68 -6.05 -16.76
C ASP A 131 -6.93 -5.16 -16.90
N GLU A 132 -8.13 -5.69 -16.72
CA GLU A 132 -9.36 -4.92 -16.80
C GLU A 132 -9.44 -3.81 -15.72
N TYR A 133 -8.92 -4.06 -14.52
CA TYR A 133 -9.14 -3.23 -13.32
C TYR A 133 -7.89 -2.48 -12.84
N GLU A 134 -6.70 -3.03 -13.06
CA GLU A 134 -5.45 -2.59 -12.43
C GLU A 134 -4.32 -2.36 -13.44
N PHE A 135 -3.47 -1.38 -13.14
CA PHE A 135 -2.13 -1.26 -13.70
C PHE A 135 -1.15 -2.02 -12.83
N HIS A 136 -0.24 -2.76 -13.47
CA HIS A 136 0.88 -3.40 -12.82
C HIS A 136 2.10 -2.50 -13.03
N MET A 137 2.76 -2.12 -11.95
CA MET A 137 3.84 -1.16 -11.99
C MET A 137 5.11 -1.69 -11.33
N VAL A 138 6.26 -1.27 -11.86
CA VAL A 138 7.57 -1.56 -11.29
C VAL A 138 8.37 -0.27 -11.13
N LEU A 139 9.06 -0.14 -10.00
CA LEU A 139 10.23 0.71 -9.87
C LEU A 139 11.46 -0.18 -10.03
N PRO A 140 12.25 -0.04 -11.10
CA PRO A 140 13.46 -0.82 -11.29
C PRO A 140 14.43 -0.65 -10.11
N ALA A 141 15.20 -1.70 -9.81
CA ALA A 141 16.30 -1.56 -8.87
C ALA A 141 17.23 -0.45 -9.35
N SER A 142 17.75 0.36 -8.42
CA SER A 142 18.82 1.28 -8.77
C SER A 142 20.04 0.45 -9.14
N SER A 143 20.66 0.74 -10.29
CA SER A 143 21.96 0.15 -10.60
C SER A 143 22.95 0.54 -9.49
N PRO A 144 23.78 -0.40 -9.00
CA PRO A 144 24.80 -0.10 -8.01
C PRO A 144 25.81 0.94 -8.50
#